data_AF-A0A6I6UMS3-F1
#
_entry.id   AF-A0A6I6UMS3-F1
#
_cell.length_a   1.000
_cell.length_b   1.000
_cell.length_c   1.000
_cell.angle_alpha   90.00
_cell.angle_beta   90.00
_cell.angle_gamma   90.00
#
_symmetry.space_group_name_H-M   'P 1'
#
loop_
_entity.id
_entity.type
_entity.pdbx_description
1 polymer ?
#
loop_
_entity_poly.entity_id
_entity_poly.type
_entity_poly.pdbx_seq_one_letter_code
_entity_poly.pdbx_strand_id
1 'polypeptide(L)'
;MIPVESDEDGIIIESLEEKLKKYHPKFLYFVTNYNNPTGYSLSKDRRKKIVDIMNEFDLTIIEDDPYIELNYDAPFIKPIKSSGHPNVIYLSSFSKIISPGLRVGYIIAQEDIIRKVMKLKENKDVHTSNLSQFVVREIFKDHLKRI
;
A
#
# COMPACT_ATOMS: atom_id res chain seq x y z
N MET A 1 9.73 -16.00 -3.00
CA MET A 1 8.41 -15.38 -3.19
C MET A 1 7.39 -16.51 -3.25
N ILE A 2 6.33 -16.46 -2.46
CA ILE A 2 5.31 -17.51 -2.38
C ILE A 2 4.02 -16.90 -2.95
N PRO A 3 3.46 -17.45 -4.03
CA PRO A 3 2.21 -16.92 -4.59
C PRO A 3 1.04 -17.25 -3.65
N VAL A 4 0.12 -16.30 -3.54
CA VAL A 4 -1.18 -16.44 -2.88
C VAL A 4 -2.24 -16.27 -3.97
N GLU A 5 -3.25 -17.12 -3.95
CA GLU A 5 -4.31 -17.09 -4.96
C GLU A 5 -5.24 -15.89 -4.76
N SER A 6 -5.87 -15.46 -5.86
CA SER A 6 -6.77 -14.33 -5.89
C SER A 6 -7.92 -14.56 -6.86
N ASP A 7 -9.06 -13.93 -6.60
CA ASP A 7 -10.24 -13.90 -7.46
C ASP A 7 -10.72 -12.44 -7.64
N GLU A 8 -11.97 -12.23 -8.09
CA GLU A 8 -12.55 -10.90 -8.32
C GLU A 8 -12.57 -9.98 -7.09
N ASP A 9 -12.54 -10.54 -5.88
CA ASP A 9 -12.53 -9.79 -4.62
C ASP A 9 -11.10 -9.58 -4.08
N GLY A 10 -10.07 -9.97 -4.83
CA GLY A 10 -8.66 -9.84 -4.45
C GLY A 10 -8.10 -11.13 -3.84
N ILE A 11 -7.32 -11.04 -2.75
CA ILE A 11 -6.63 -12.18 -2.14
C ILE A 11 -7.62 -13.17 -1.55
N ILE A 12 -7.49 -14.46 -1.88
CA ILE A 12 -8.25 -15.55 -1.27
C ILE A 12 -7.67 -15.83 0.12
N ILE A 13 -8.52 -15.74 1.14
CA ILE A 13 -8.11 -15.76 2.55
C ILE A 13 -7.59 -17.14 2.95
N GLU A 14 -8.25 -18.19 2.48
CA GLU A 14 -7.90 -19.58 2.72
C GLU A 14 -6.52 -19.92 2.13
N SER A 15 -6.24 -19.40 0.92
CA SER A 15 -4.94 -19.53 0.28
C SER A 15 -3.86 -18.82 1.10
N LEU A 16 -4.13 -17.60 1.57
CA LEU A 16 -3.20 -16.84 2.41
C LEU A 16 -2.85 -17.60 3.69
N GLU A 17 -3.85 -18.06 4.45
CA GLU A 17 -3.63 -18.80 5.70
C GLU A 17 -2.83 -20.10 5.47
N GLU A 18 -3.13 -20.85 4.42
CA GLU A 18 -2.38 -22.06 4.07
C GLU A 18 -0.90 -21.74 3.86
N LYS A 19 -0.59 -20.67 3.12
CA LYS A 19 0.80 -20.26 2.87
C LYS A 19 1.49 -19.74 4.12
N LEU A 20 0.77 -19.00 4.99
CA LEU A 20 1.32 -18.53 6.27
C LEU A 20 1.71 -19.71 7.17
N LYS A 21 0.81 -20.67 7.36
CA LYS A 21 1.04 -21.88 8.17
C LYS A 21 2.18 -22.75 7.62
N LYS A 22 2.30 -22.85 6.30
CA LYS A 22 3.30 -23.71 5.66
C LYS A 22 4.69 -23.09 5.60
N TYR A 23 4.78 -21.80 5.29
CA TYR A 23 6.06 -21.19 4.90
C TYR A 23 6.56 -20.09 5.85
N HIS A 24 5.73 -19.59 6.76
CA HIS A 24 6.09 -18.54 7.73
C HIS A 24 6.82 -17.34 7.07
N PRO A 25 6.23 -16.71 6.03
CA PRO A 25 6.86 -15.61 5.34
C PRO A 25 7.00 -14.38 6.24
N LYS A 26 8.01 -13.54 5.97
CA LYS A 26 8.26 -12.32 6.76
C LYS A 26 7.21 -11.23 6.55
N PHE A 27 6.60 -11.17 5.36
CA PHE A 27 5.59 -10.18 5.03
C PHE A 27 4.73 -10.63 3.85
N LEU A 28 3.54 -10.02 3.74
CA LEU A 28 2.67 -10.07 2.57
C LEU A 28 2.81 -8.77 1.77
N TYR A 29 2.92 -8.86 0.45
CA TYR A 29 2.91 -7.71 -0.46
C TYR A 29 1.75 -7.89 -1.45
N PHE A 30 0.98 -6.84 -1.69
CA PHE A 30 -0.09 -6.86 -2.67
C PHE A 30 -0.46 -5.46 -3.14
N VAL A 31 -1.04 -5.39 -4.35
CA VAL A 31 -1.68 -4.18 -4.85
C VAL A 31 -3.16 -4.20 -4.46
N THR A 32 -3.60 -3.19 -3.71
CA THR A 32 -4.90 -3.20 -3.01
C THR A 32 -6.07 -2.84 -3.90
N ASN A 33 -5.93 -1.76 -4.68
CA ASN A 33 -6.96 -1.29 -5.60
C ASN A 33 -6.48 -1.46 -7.03
N TYR A 34 -7.38 -1.90 -7.91
CA TYR A 34 -7.14 -2.03 -9.35
C TYR A 34 -5.83 -2.77 -9.67
N ASN A 35 -5.66 -3.94 -9.05
CA ASN A 35 -4.45 -4.74 -9.11
C ASN A 35 -4.00 -4.95 -10.56
N ASN A 36 -2.72 -4.76 -10.85
CA ASN A 36 -2.16 -5.07 -12.17
C ASN A 36 -1.63 -6.51 -12.16
N PRO A 37 -2.11 -7.44 -13.03
CA PRO A 37 -2.88 -7.21 -14.26
C PRO A 37 -4.39 -7.44 -14.19
N THR A 38 -4.94 -7.91 -13.06
CA THR A 38 -6.32 -8.43 -12.99
C THR A 38 -7.40 -7.35 -13.02
N GLY A 39 -7.07 -6.12 -12.63
CA GLY A 39 -8.00 -5.01 -12.42
C GLY A 39 -8.82 -5.11 -11.12
N TYR A 40 -8.73 -6.22 -10.38
CA TYR A 40 -9.52 -6.46 -9.18
C TYR A 40 -9.03 -5.64 -7.98
N SER A 41 -9.96 -5.31 -7.09
CA SER A 41 -9.68 -4.58 -5.85
C SER A 41 -10.05 -5.44 -4.66
N LEU A 42 -9.24 -5.35 -3.61
CA LEU A 42 -9.50 -6.09 -2.38
C LEU A 42 -10.79 -5.58 -1.73
N SER A 43 -11.77 -6.47 -1.56
CA SER A 43 -13.07 -6.14 -0.98
C SER A 43 -12.95 -5.69 0.48
N LYS A 44 -13.93 -4.93 0.96
CA LYS A 44 -13.97 -4.43 2.34
C LYS A 44 -13.89 -5.57 3.37
N ASP A 45 -14.58 -6.68 3.10
CA ASP A 45 -14.61 -7.82 4.00
C ASP A 45 -13.26 -8.55 4.04
N ARG A 46 -12.57 -8.66 2.90
CA ARG A 46 -11.22 -9.23 2.84
C ARG A 46 -10.19 -8.35 3.52
N ARG A 47 -10.29 -7.02 3.41
CA ARG A 47 -9.45 -6.09 4.17
C ARG A 47 -9.58 -6.34 5.67
N LYS A 48 -10.81 -6.52 6.18
CA LYS A 48 -11.05 -6.83 7.59
C LYS A 48 -10.44 -8.17 7.99
N LYS A 49 -10.69 -9.23 7.21
CA LYS A 49 -10.11 -10.56 7.47
C LYS A 49 -8.58 -10.57 7.46
N ILE A 50 -7.95 -9.80 6.57
CA ILE A 50 -6.49 -9.65 6.57
C ILE A 50 -6.00 -9.02 7.87
N VAL A 51 -6.69 -8.00 8.40
CA VAL A 51 -6.35 -7.42 9.72
C VAL A 51 -6.48 -8.47 10.83
N ASP A 52 -7.51 -9.31 10.79
CA ASP A 52 -7.68 -10.40 11.76
C ASP A 52 -6.50 -11.39 11.68
N ILE A 53 -6.11 -11.81 10.47
CA ILE A 53 -4.93 -12.66 10.20
C ILE A 53 -3.63 -12.02 10.67
N MET A 54 -3.48 -10.70 10.51
CA MET A 54 -2.28 -10.01 10.97
C MET A 54 -2.05 -10.17 12.47
N ASN A 55 -3.13 -10.15 13.26
CA ASN A 55 -3.05 -10.37 14.69
C ASN A 55 -2.71 -11.82 15.05
N GLU A 56 -3.24 -12.79 14.29
CA GLU A 56 -3.01 -14.23 14.55
C GLU A 56 -1.58 -14.65 14.19
N PHE A 57 -1.04 -14.16 13.08
CA PHE A 57 0.25 -14.61 12.53
C PHE A 57 1.40 -13.64 12.76
N ASP A 58 1.19 -12.53 13.48
CA ASP A 58 2.13 -11.40 13.57
C ASP A 58 2.63 -10.95 12.18
N LEU A 59 1.71 -10.89 11.22
CA LEU A 59 2.04 -10.64 9.82
C LEU A 59 2.27 -9.15 9.58
N THR A 60 3.43 -8.83 8.99
CA THR A 60 3.64 -7.52 8.37
C THR A 60 3.08 -7.50 6.96
N ILE A 61 2.38 -6.43 6.58
CA ILE A 61 1.89 -6.25 5.22
C ILE A 61 2.50 -5.00 4.59
N ILE A 62 2.76 -5.09 3.29
CA ILE A 62 3.09 -3.97 2.40
C ILE A 62 1.89 -3.79 1.48
N GLU A 63 1.10 -2.77 1.78
CA GLU A 63 -0.08 -2.35 1.05
C GLU A 63 0.36 -1.37 -0.05
N ASP A 64 0.46 -1.83 -1.30
CA ASP A 64 0.83 -0.99 -2.44
C ASP A 64 -0.42 -0.48 -3.15
N ASP A 65 -0.60 0.84 -3.16
CA ASP A 65 -1.86 1.45 -3.60
C ASP A 65 -1.65 2.73 -4.42
N PRO A 66 -0.99 2.62 -5.59
CA PRO A 66 -0.76 3.76 -6.46
C PRO A 66 -2.01 4.19 -7.24
N TYR A 67 -3.11 3.44 -7.11
CA TYR A 67 -4.33 3.59 -7.92
C TYR A 67 -5.55 4.05 -7.12
N ILE A 68 -5.44 4.27 -5.80
CA ILE A 68 -6.58 4.62 -4.93
C ILE A 68 -7.41 5.81 -5.44
N GLU A 69 -6.72 6.81 -6.02
CA GLU A 69 -7.33 8.03 -6.55
C GLU A 69 -8.00 7.83 -7.91
N LEU A 70 -7.84 6.67 -8.55
CA LEU A 70 -8.47 6.34 -9.84
C LEU A 70 -9.85 5.68 -9.67
N ASN A 71 -10.43 5.77 -8.48
CA ASN A 71 -11.78 5.29 -8.25
C ASN A 71 -12.83 6.32 -8.69
N TYR A 72 -13.46 6.09 -9.85
CA TYR A 72 -14.43 7.00 -10.45
C TYR A 72 -15.88 6.72 -10.01
N ASP A 73 -16.28 5.44 -10.00
CA ASP A 73 -17.70 5.04 -9.90
C ASP A 73 -18.03 4.22 -8.65
N ALA A 74 -17.02 3.68 -7.94
CA ALA A 74 -17.27 2.82 -6.79
C ALA A 74 -17.19 3.60 -5.46
N PRO A 75 -17.89 3.15 -4.41
CA PRO A 75 -17.71 3.69 -3.07
C PRO A 75 -16.25 3.63 -2.63
N PHE A 76 -15.76 4.70 -2.02
CA PHE A 76 -14.40 4.73 -1.47
C PHE A 76 -14.24 3.67 -0.36
N ILE A 77 -13.30 2.75 -0.55
CA ILE A 77 -12.93 1.76 0.45
C ILE A 77 -11.62 2.21 1.10
N LYS A 78 -11.66 2.46 2.40
CA LYS A 78 -10.46 2.88 3.15
C LYS A 78 -9.36 1.82 3.05
N PRO A 79 -8.08 2.22 2.91
CA PRO A 79 -6.95 1.29 2.89
C PRO A 79 -6.84 0.53 4.21
N ILE A 80 -6.20 -0.63 4.22
CA ILE A 80 -5.95 -1.42 5.44
C ILE A 80 -5.17 -0.57 6.45
N LYS A 81 -4.28 0.33 5.99
CA LYS A 81 -3.57 1.25 6.86
C LYS A 81 -4.47 2.08 7.77
N SER A 82 -5.70 2.38 7.34
CA SER A 82 -6.69 3.11 8.13
C SER A 82 -7.20 2.36 9.36
N SER A 83 -6.94 1.06 9.47
CA SER A 83 -7.22 0.26 10.67
C SER A 83 -6.39 0.67 11.88
N GLY A 84 -5.27 1.39 11.67
CA GLY A 84 -4.33 1.75 12.72
C GLY A 84 -3.36 0.63 13.12
N HIS A 85 -3.42 -0.54 12.47
CA HIS A 85 -2.53 -1.66 12.78
C HIS A 85 -1.05 -1.27 12.53
N PRO A 86 -0.14 -1.52 13.49
CA PRO A 86 1.25 -1.04 13.40
C PRO A 86 2.04 -1.71 12.28
N ASN A 87 1.77 -2.99 12.00
CA ASN A 87 2.49 -3.77 10.99
C ASN A 87 1.99 -3.53 9.54
N VAL A 88 1.23 -2.46 9.28
CA VAL A 88 0.85 -2.04 7.92
C VAL A 88 1.81 -0.97 7.41
N ILE A 89 2.51 -1.28 6.33
CA ILE A 89 3.33 -0.35 5.54
C ILE A 89 2.52 0.01 4.29
N TYR A 90 2.07 1.25 4.19
CA TYR A 90 1.32 1.74 3.03
C TYR A 90 2.25 2.46 2.07
N LEU A 91 2.15 2.15 0.78
CA LEU A 91 2.88 2.78 -0.31
C LEU A 91 1.91 3.39 -1.30
N SER A 92 2.18 4.60 -1.75
CA SER A 92 1.44 5.21 -2.86
C SER A 92 2.31 6.19 -3.64
N SER A 93 1.79 6.67 -4.77
CA SER A 93 2.56 7.43 -5.74
C SER A 93 1.74 8.48 -6.48
N PHE A 94 2.39 9.59 -6.83
CA PHE A 94 1.84 10.62 -7.71
C PHE A 94 1.92 10.24 -9.21
N SER A 95 2.48 9.06 -9.52
CA SER A 95 2.72 8.64 -10.90
C SER A 95 1.46 8.47 -11.74
N LYS A 96 0.32 8.15 -11.10
CA LYS A 96 -0.95 7.85 -11.78
C LYS A 96 -1.96 9.00 -11.72
N ILE A 97 -1.65 10.03 -10.94
CA ILE A 97 -2.52 11.19 -10.72
C ILE A 97 -1.94 12.50 -11.24
N ILE A 98 -0.61 12.63 -11.32
CA ILE A 98 0.03 13.83 -11.89
C ILE A 98 0.91 13.45 -13.08
N SER A 99 2.01 12.73 -12.83
CA SER A 99 2.92 12.29 -13.89
C SER A 99 3.94 11.29 -13.36
N PRO A 100 4.20 10.17 -14.08
CA PRO A 100 5.26 9.24 -13.70
C PRO A 100 6.66 9.88 -13.75
N GLY A 101 6.85 10.93 -14.57
CA GLY A 101 8.13 11.64 -14.71
C GLY A 101 8.56 12.42 -13.47
N LEU A 102 7.62 12.73 -12.56
CA LEU A 102 7.95 13.42 -11.31
C LEU A 102 8.76 12.56 -10.36
N ARG A 103 8.62 11.23 -10.45
CA ARG A 103 9.29 10.24 -9.57
C ARG A 103 9.04 10.51 -8.07
N VAL A 104 7.84 10.99 -7.72
CA VAL A 104 7.44 11.24 -6.32
C VAL A 104 6.41 10.18 -5.88
N GLY A 105 6.64 9.65 -4.69
CA GLY A 105 5.69 8.82 -3.95
C GLY A 105 5.91 9.00 -2.45
N TYR A 106 5.11 8.30 -1.66
CA TYR A 106 5.16 8.41 -0.20
C TYR A 106 4.91 7.06 0.46
N ILE A 107 5.35 6.97 1.71
CA ILE A 107 5.22 5.80 2.59
C ILE A 107 4.55 6.23 3.89
N ILE A 108 3.60 5.44 4.37
CA ILE A 108 2.98 5.61 5.70
C ILE A 108 3.20 4.33 6.50
N ALA A 109 4.03 4.41 7.54
CA ALA A 109 4.39 3.28 8.39
C ALA A 109 4.68 3.76 9.82
N GLN A 110 4.94 2.82 10.74
CA GLN A 110 5.41 3.14 12.09
C GLN A 110 6.77 3.85 12.05
N GLU A 111 7.04 4.68 13.06
CA GLU A 111 8.21 5.56 13.08
C GLU A 111 9.54 4.79 13.00
N ASP A 112 9.61 3.61 13.65
CA ASP A 112 10.79 2.76 13.63
C ASP A 112 11.10 2.22 12.21
N ILE A 113 10.05 1.88 11.44
CA ILE A 113 10.14 1.49 10.03
C ILE A 113 10.59 2.68 9.20
N ILE A 114 9.98 3.85 9.38
CA ILE A 114 10.35 5.08 8.66
C ILE A 114 11.83 5.43 8.91
N ARG A 115 12.32 5.34 10.15
CA ARG A 115 13.74 5.57 10.48
C ARG A 115 14.68 4.62 9.74
N LYS A 116 14.32 3.33 9.62
CA LYS A 116 15.11 2.35 8.86
C LYS A 116 15.09 2.66 7.36
N VAL A 117 13.92 3.00 6.80
CA VAL A 117 13.77 3.37 5.39
C VAL A 117 14.54 4.64 5.06
N MET A 118 14.53 5.64 5.94
CA MET A 118 15.29 6.89 5.75
C MET A 118 16.80 6.63 5.68
N LYS A 119 17.36 5.79 6.56
CA LYS A 119 18.78 5.39 6.47
C LYS A 119 19.11 4.71 5.14
N LEU A 120 18.21 3.86 4.64
CA LEU A 120 18.41 3.23 3.33
C LEU A 120 18.33 4.26 2.20
N LYS A 121 17.39 5.21 2.30
CA LYS A 121 17.19 6.29 1.33
C LYS A 121 18.42 7.18 1.21
N GLU A 122 18.96 7.63 2.35
CA GLU A 122 20.19 8.44 2.43
C GLU A 122 21.37 7.78 1.70
N ASN A 123 21.50 6.46 1.81
CA ASN A 123 22.58 5.71 1.18
C ASN A 123 22.32 5.36 -0.30
N LYS A 124 21.08 5.48 -0.80
CA LYS A 124 20.69 5.04 -2.14
C LYS A 124 20.47 6.19 -3.11
N ASP A 125 19.58 7.12 -2.76
CA ASP A 125 19.21 8.24 -3.63
C ASP A 125 19.20 9.59 -2.89
N VAL A 126 19.60 9.60 -1.62
CA VAL A 126 19.69 10.76 -0.70
C VAL A 126 18.34 11.41 -0.44
N HIS A 127 17.74 12.01 -1.45
CA HIS A 127 16.45 12.67 -1.38
C HIS A 127 15.72 12.62 -2.73
N THR A 128 14.40 12.79 -2.69
CA THR A 128 13.60 12.98 -3.90
C THR A 128 13.88 14.38 -4.48
N SER A 129 13.79 14.57 -5.79
CA SER A 129 13.97 15.90 -6.43
C SER A 129 13.14 16.99 -5.74
N ASN A 130 13.80 18.04 -5.26
CA ASN A 130 13.12 19.15 -4.58
C ASN A 130 12.15 19.89 -5.51
N LEU A 131 12.50 20.02 -6.80
CA LEU A 131 11.62 20.61 -7.80
C LEU A 131 10.36 19.76 -7.98
N SER A 132 10.49 18.43 -8.09
CA SER A 132 9.33 17.54 -8.20
C SER A 132 8.45 17.58 -6.96
N GLN A 133 9.06 17.60 -5.76
CA GLN A 133 8.33 17.76 -4.50
C GLN A 133 7.57 19.09 -4.43
N PHE A 134 8.20 20.19 -4.88
CA PHE A 134 7.57 21.51 -4.93
C PHE A 134 6.38 21.53 -5.90
N VAL A 135 6.53 20.98 -7.10
CA VAL A 135 5.44 20.87 -8.08
C VAL A 135 4.25 20.08 -7.49
N VAL A 136 4.51 18.91 -6.90
CA VAL A 136 3.46 18.11 -6.23
C VAL A 136 2.79 18.94 -5.12
N ARG A 137 3.57 19.63 -4.28
CA ARG A 137 3.04 20.45 -3.19
C ARG A 137 2.12 21.55 -3.69
N GLU A 138 2.53 22.33 -4.70
CA GLU A 138 1.71 23.43 -5.21
C GLU A 138 0.42 22.94 -5.88
N ILE A 139 0.45 21.80 -6.58
CA ILE A 139 -0.77 21.18 -7.13
C ILE A 139 -1.76 20.81 -6.01
N PHE A 140 -1.25 20.26 -4.90
CA PHE A 140 -2.09 19.79 -3.79
C PHE A 140 -2.47 20.87 -2.79
N LYS A 141 -1.81 22.03 -2.80
CA LYS A 141 -2.07 23.14 -1.87
C LYS A 141 -3.52 23.62 -1.89
N ASP A 142 -4.16 23.57 -3.06
CA ASP A 142 -5.57 23.95 -3.25
C ASP A 142 -6.55 22.76 -3.15
N HIS A 143 -6.03 21.52 -3.03
CA HIS A 143 -6.80 20.26 -3.13
C HIS A 143 -6.74 19.38 -1.86
N LEU A 144 -5.99 19.78 -0.82
CA LEU A 144 -5.90 19.10 0.47
C LEU A 144 -7.20 19.24 1.29
N LYS A 145 -8.25 18.51 0.92
CA LYS A 145 -9.46 18.32 1.75
C LYS A 145 -9.75 16.86 2.11
N ARG A 146 -8.87 15.92 1.76
CA ARG A 146 -9.12 14.49 1.95
C ARG A 146 -7.86 13.72 2.36
N ILE A 147 -7.37 13.95 3.57
CA ILE A 147 -6.64 12.96 4.36
C ILE A 147 -7.09 13.11 5.82
#